data_AF-A0AAD7HMJ4-F1
#
_entry.id   AF-A0AAD7HMJ4-F1
#
_cell.length_a   1.000
_cell.length_b   1.000
_cell.length_c   1.000
_cell.angle_alpha   90.00
_cell.angle_beta   90.00
_cell.angle_gamma   90.00
#
_symmetry.space_group_name_H-M   'P 1'
#
loop_
_entity.id
_entity.type
_entity.pdbx_description
1 polymer ?
#
loop_
_entity_poly.entity_id
_entity_poly.type
_entity_poly.pdbx_seq_one_letter_code
_entity_poly.pdbx_strand_id
1 'polypeptide(L)'
;MVRSTSEMVIHSYDTIGDVPPGLIGAATTISGSKLYLFGGSLPSASEPKPLAHLYELDLELWKWKELISAAADDPVSRARCFHTLDIWKDNLVVCGGLGARGSAKNDVQLFNLSTRRWLPAPRKTRIPTASSAPITHAPRRRHSHLSCVSVNRLFIIGGKDASGAGLDDICVYDLERKEWTTIQRTTYSPSLNIDHALCVVPQFHVRTLPWHFPCAEGTTAGTMKPFSCSELATTGSPCDIYLSNSDHPQGGIHTITHLAGGQIKTRTFATNTSNAPVSVRLPSGGILGSTLVLAGNHPVDNTDQQSQQSFCIWTLDLTANHGHWTRIDTGELNGSWGNGYLWHEQNKFFTLGKRALAEKLVDDGALGWDAVSVLDLEALGVYQPPQLKLDVASQKLGLASLANGQHTDFTFFCEDGRGIPCQREVVMERWDYLRERHARLSGAEREKHGKRIEITITDSSVSFAQSYAVTMALLQYLYSLALGTTLQRAPAVLSHLLIISTEFEIPVLEALVRHAMHLALDEVTAEGVYEIAASCGCRSLKIRCGGLLVRFNIILTYDSQSIPNHRGNQGAQLEKKTFFPLKLGTGQEKSPSCIASWAKNWSRAFKLRRHPTAAS
;
A
#
# COMPACT_ATOMS: atom_id res chain seq x y z
N MET A 1 -9.27 29.71 0.48
CA MET A 1 -8.43 29.18 -0.60
C MET A 1 -8.32 27.68 -0.36
N VAL A 2 -9.21 26.88 -0.97
CA VAL A 2 -9.19 25.42 -0.82
C VAL A 2 -8.08 24.91 -1.72
N ARG A 3 -7.01 24.35 -1.14
CA ARG A 3 -5.96 23.67 -1.93
C ARG A 3 -6.60 22.55 -2.74
N SER A 4 -6.18 22.37 -3.98
CA SER A 4 -6.65 21.24 -4.80
C SER A 4 -6.36 19.93 -4.05
N THR A 5 -7.27 18.95 -4.10
CA THR A 5 -7.09 17.66 -3.41
C THR A 5 -5.74 17.02 -3.77
N SER A 6 -5.28 17.17 -5.02
CA SER A 6 -3.99 16.66 -5.49
C SER A 6 -2.79 17.23 -4.73
N GLU A 7 -2.82 18.51 -4.32
CA GLU A 7 -1.75 19.15 -3.53
C GLU A 7 -1.64 18.60 -2.10
N MET A 8 -2.71 17.99 -1.59
CA MET A 8 -2.72 17.40 -0.25
C MET A 8 -2.17 15.98 -0.23
N VAL A 9 -2.23 15.28 -1.36
CA VAL A 9 -1.86 13.85 -1.51
C VAL A 9 -0.47 13.67 -2.13
N ILE A 10 0.00 14.64 -2.93
CA ILE A 10 1.27 14.56 -3.65
C ILE A 10 2.32 15.49 -3.02
N HIS A 11 3.51 14.96 -2.78
CA HIS A 11 4.66 15.70 -2.26
C HIS A 11 5.92 15.39 -3.05
N SER A 12 6.68 16.42 -3.40
CA SER A 12 7.94 16.25 -4.13
C SER A 12 9.13 16.55 -3.24
N TYR A 13 10.19 15.75 -3.39
CA TYR A 13 11.46 15.89 -2.69
C TYR A 13 12.60 15.76 -3.71
N ASP A 14 13.76 16.33 -3.37
CA ASP A 14 15.00 16.08 -4.10
C ASP A 14 15.72 14.91 -3.45
N THR A 15 16.40 14.09 -4.25
CA THR A 15 17.25 13.03 -3.73
C THR A 15 18.68 13.53 -3.54
N ILE A 16 19.39 12.95 -2.57
CA ILE A 16 20.75 13.36 -2.20
C ILE A 16 21.70 12.16 -2.10
N GLY A 17 23.00 12.40 -1.94
CA GLY A 17 24.01 11.35 -1.78
C GLY A 17 24.60 10.90 -3.11
N ASP A 18 24.83 9.59 -3.26
CA ASP A 18 25.46 8.99 -4.45
C ASP A 18 24.42 8.81 -5.58
N VAL A 19 23.84 9.92 -6.04
CA VAL A 19 22.75 9.91 -7.03
C VAL A 19 23.24 9.25 -8.33
N PRO A 20 22.56 8.19 -8.83
CA PRO A 20 22.98 7.52 -10.05
C PRO A 20 22.93 8.47 -11.26
N PRO A 21 23.81 8.28 -12.25
CA PRO A 21 23.72 9.01 -13.51
C PRO A 21 22.45 8.64 -14.28
N GLY A 22 22.14 9.37 -15.36
CA GLY A 22 21.08 8.97 -16.28
C GLY A 22 21.39 7.61 -16.91
N LEU A 23 20.52 6.61 -16.70
CA LEU A 23 20.75 5.23 -17.12
C LEU A 23 19.59 4.74 -17.98
N ILE A 24 19.93 3.96 -19.02
CA ILE A 24 18.98 3.30 -19.92
C ILE A 24 18.93 1.81 -19.56
N GLY A 25 17.72 1.27 -19.41
CA GLY A 25 17.51 -0.16 -19.15
C GLY A 25 18.11 -0.63 -17.82
N ALA A 26 18.27 0.26 -16.82
CA ALA A 26 18.51 -0.15 -15.45
C ALA A 26 17.24 -0.80 -14.88
N ALA A 27 17.41 -1.74 -13.95
CA ALA A 27 16.29 -2.39 -13.28
C ALA A 27 16.27 -2.01 -11.81
N THR A 28 15.06 -1.95 -11.25
CA THR A 28 14.81 -1.45 -9.90
C THR A 28 13.81 -2.34 -9.16
N THR A 29 13.98 -2.48 -7.85
CA THR A 29 13.02 -3.22 -7.00
C THR A 29 13.01 -2.64 -5.59
N ILE A 30 11.94 -2.89 -4.83
CA ILE A 30 11.77 -2.41 -3.46
C ILE A 30 11.83 -3.58 -2.47
N SER A 31 12.52 -3.36 -1.35
CA SER A 31 12.45 -4.24 -0.18
C SER A 31 12.43 -3.38 1.08
N GLY A 32 11.34 -3.48 1.85
CA GLY A 32 11.12 -2.64 3.03
C GLY A 32 11.07 -1.15 2.69
N SER A 33 11.85 -0.35 3.42
CA SER A 33 12.03 1.09 3.23
C SER A 33 13.15 1.45 2.23
N LYS A 34 13.54 0.52 1.35
CA LYS A 34 14.66 0.71 0.42
C LYS A 34 14.30 0.35 -1.01
N LEU A 35 14.76 1.17 -1.95
CA LEU A 35 14.76 0.87 -3.38
C LEU A 35 16.19 0.52 -3.83
N TYR A 36 16.32 -0.55 -4.60
CA TYR A 36 17.59 -0.98 -5.18
C TYR A 36 17.57 -0.74 -6.69
N LEU A 37 18.67 -0.25 -7.23
CA LEU A 37 18.88 -0.05 -8.66
C LEU A 37 20.12 -0.81 -9.09
N PHE A 38 19.99 -1.68 -10.08
CA PHE A 38 21.11 -2.46 -10.62
C PHE A 38 21.31 -2.23 -12.11
N GLY A 39 22.58 -2.15 -12.51
CA GLY A 39 23.03 -2.15 -13.90
C GLY A 39 22.54 -0.95 -14.72
N GLY A 40 22.12 -1.22 -15.95
CA GLY A 40 21.78 -0.19 -16.94
C GLY A 40 22.97 0.19 -17.82
N SER A 41 22.74 1.07 -18.79
CA SER A 41 23.77 1.59 -19.69
C SER A 41 23.79 3.11 -19.63
N LEU A 42 24.99 3.69 -19.67
CA LEU A 42 25.12 5.12 -19.95
C LEU A 42 24.65 5.40 -21.39
N PRO A 43 23.95 6.53 -21.63
CA PRO A 43 23.69 7.03 -22.97
C PRO A 43 25.00 7.20 -23.74
N SER A 44 25.08 6.64 -24.94
CA SER A 44 26.31 6.62 -25.74
C SER A 44 25.95 6.53 -27.22
N ALA A 45 26.56 7.40 -28.03
CA ALA A 45 26.24 7.53 -29.45
C ALA A 45 26.76 6.38 -30.32
N SER A 46 27.74 5.58 -29.84
CA SER A 46 28.37 4.53 -30.64
C SER A 46 27.93 3.12 -30.24
N GLU A 47 28.06 2.78 -28.96
CA GLU A 47 27.68 1.47 -28.42
C GLU A 47 27.20 1.61 -26.96
N PRO A 48 26.21 0.79 -26.53
CA PRO A 48 25.79 0.74 -25.14
C PRO A 48 26.95 0.27 -24.26
N LYS A 49 27.08 0.90 -23.09
CA LYS A 49 28.08 0.58 -22.06
C LYS A 49 27.36 0.08 -20.81
N PRO A 50 27.01 -1.22 -20.76
CA PRO A 50 26.36 -1.79 -19.59
C PRO A 50 27.24 -1.70 -18.35
N LEU A 51 26.62 -1.41 -17.22
CA LEU A 51 27.25 -1.30 -15.91
C LEU A 51 26.84 -2.46 -15.00
N ALA A 52 27.63 -2.68 -13.96
CA ALA A 52 27.35 -3.64 -12.88
C ALA A 52 27.19 -2.95 -11.52
N HIS A 53 26.88 -1.65 -11.52
CA HIS A 53 26.72 -0.89 -10.28
C HIS A 53 25.42 -1.27 -9.58
N LEU A 54 25.45 -1.29 -8.26
CA LEU A 54 24.27 -1.47 -7.41
C LEU A 54 24.15 -0.25 -6.50
N TYR A 55 23.01 0.43 -6.58
CA TYR A 55 22.67 1.55 -5.72
C TYR A 55 21.51 1.18 -4.80
N GLU A 56 21.47 1.81 -3.64
CA GLU A 56 20.40 1.73 -2.64
C GLU A 56 19.89 3.15 -2.36
N LEU A 57 18.58 3.36 -2.47
CA LEU A 57 17.89 4.58 -2.08
C LEU A 57 17.11 4.29 -0.79
N ASP A 58 17.42 5.06 0.25
CA ASP A 58 16.60 5.12 1.46
C ASP A 58 15.32 5.92 1.16
N LEU A 59 14.15 5.30 1.30
CA LEU A 59 12.85 5.91 0.98
C LEU A 59 12.32 6.85 2.06
N GLU A 60 12.89 6.82 3.26
CA GLU A 60 12.54 7.73 4.35
C GLU A 60 13.36 9.02 4.27
N LEU A 61 14.65 8.87 3.91
CA LEU A 61 15.61 9.99 3.83
C LEU A 61 15.81 10.54 2.41
N TRP A 62 15.30 9.84 1.39
CA TRP A 62 15.56 10.14 -0.04
C TRP A 62 17.06 10.25 -0.36
N LYS A 63 17.86 9.38 0.27
CA LYS A 63 19.32 9.38 0.15
C LYS A 63 19.83 8.14 -0.58
N TRP A 64 20.53 8.36 -1.68
CA TRP A 64 21.23 7.35 -2.44
C TRP A 64 22.58 6.99 -1.81
N LYS A 65 22.92 5.71 -1.92
CA LYS A 65 24.22 5.14 -1.56
C LYS A 65 24.64 4.12 -2.62
N GLU A 66 25.88 4.23 -3.09
CA GLU A 66 26.47 3.19 -3.94
C GLU A 66 26.88 1.99 -3.07
N LEU A 67 26.33 0.80 -3.36
CA LEU A 67 26.64 -0.44 -2.64
C LEU A 67 27.76 -1.23 -3.29
N ILE A 68 27.75 -1.32 -4.61
CA ILE A 68 28.73 -2.05 -5.41
C ILE A 68 29.15 -1.13 -6.55
N SER A 69 30.45 -0.81 -6.61
CA SER A 69 31.06 -0.03 -7.68
C SER A 69 31.73 -0.93 -8.73
N ALA A 70 32.12 -0.36 -9.87
CA ALA A 70 32.82 -1.05 -10.96
C ALA A 70 34.10 -1.81 -10.53
N ALA A 71 34.69 -1.48 -9.37
CA ALA A 71 35.89 -2.13 -8.83
C ALA A 71 35.63 -3.44 -8.07
N ALA A 72 34.38 -3.89 -7.96
CA ALA A 72 34.05 -5.16 -7.30
C ALA A 72 34.45 -6.39 -8.13
N ASP A 73 34.65 -7.54 -7.48
CA ASP A 73 35.09 -8.79 -8.12
C ASP A 73 34.20 -9.19 -9.32
N ASP A 74 34.82 -9.27 -10.50
CA ASP A 74 34.21 -9.66 -11.79
C ASP A 74 32.99 -8.80 -12.22
N PRO A 75 33.20 -7.49 -12.51
CA PRO A 75 32.15 -6.58 -12.93
C PRO A 75 31.71 -6.86 -14.38
N VAL A 76 32.60 -7.40 -15.21
CA VAL A 76 32.38 -7.63 -16.65
C VAL A 76 31.33 -8.72 -16.88
N SER A 77 31.36 -9.83 -16.12
CA SER A 77 30.36 -10.88 -16.29
C SER A 77 28.95 -10.44 -15.88
N ARG A 78 28.87 -9.48 -14.94
CA ARG A 78 27.62 -9.00 -14.34
C ARG A 78 27.03 -7.79 -15.05
N ALA A 79 27.85 -7.00 -15.73
CA ALA A 79 27.43 -5.80 -16.43
C ALA A 79 26.29 -6.11 -17.42
N ARG A 80 25.16 -5.41 -17.27
CA ARG A 80 23.96 -5.65 -18.07
C ARG A 80 22.96 -4.48 -18.07
N CYS A 81 22.19 -4.34 -19.15
CA CYS A 81 21.01 -3.48 -19.26
C CYS A 81 19.81 -4.27 -19.82
N PHE A 82 18.59 -3.74 -19.69
CA PHE A 82 17.34 -4.38 -20.10
C PHE A 82 17.15 -5.79 -19.49
N HIS A 83 17.65 -5.96 -18.26
CA HIS A 83 17.42 -7.13 -17.42
C HIS A 83 16.25 -6.83 -16.50
N THR A 84 15.82 -7.82 -15.73
CA THR A 84 14.85 -7.61 -14.65
C THR A 84 15.49 -7.81 -13.29
N LEU A 85 14.90 -7.17 -12.28
CA LEU A 85 15.32 -7.19 -10.90
C LEU A 85 14.11 -7.42 -10.01
N ASP A 86 14.08 -8.54 -9.30
CA ASP A 86 13.03 -8.90 -8.36
C ASP A 86 13.58 -9.11 -6.95
N ILE A 87 12.68 -9.17 -5.96
CA ILE A 87 13.03 -9.53 -4.58
C ILE A 87 12.50 -10.93 -4.24
N TRP A 88 13.37 -11.77 -3.67
CA TRP A 88 12.98 -13.06 -3.11
C TRP A 88 13.64 -13.28 -1.76
N LYS A 89 12.82 -13.31 -0.70
CA LYS A 89 13.29 -13.32 0.69
C LYS A 89 14.25 -12.13 0.88
N ASP A 90 15.47 -12.39 1.32
CA ASP A 90 16.53 -11.39 1.53
C ASP A 90 17.52 -11.31 0.34
N ASN A 91 17.08 -11.64 -0.88
CA ASN A 91 17.96 -11.67 -2.05
C ASN A 91 17.35 -10.91 -3.22
N LEU A 92 18.16 -10.06 -3.85
CA LEU A 92 17.87 -9.52 -5.18
C LEU A 92 18.07 -10.62 -6.22
N VAL A 93 17.11 -10.77 -7.12
CA VAL A 93 17.10 -11.74 -8.21
C VAL A 93 17.28 -11.00 -9.53
N VAL A 94 18.44 -11.18 -10.16
CA VAL A 94 18.76 -10.57 -11.45
C VAL A 94 18.62 -11.60 -12.54
N CYS A 95 17.83 -11.30 -13.57
CA CYS A 95 17.59 -12.23 -14.68
C CYS A 95 17.88 -11.60 -16.05
N GLY A 96 18.66 -12.32 -16.87
CA GLY A 96 18.85 -12.03 -18.29
C GLY A 96 19.47 -10.66 -18.58
N GLY A 97 19.04 -10.02 -19.68
CA GLY A 97 19.52 -8.70 -20.13
C GLY A 97 20.64 -8.77 -21.18
N LEU A 98 21.06 -7.59 -21.64
CA LEU A 98 22.14 -7.39 -22.60
C LEU A 98 23.44 -7.05 -21.87
N GLY A 99 24.46 -7.89 -22.03
CA GLY A 99 25.82 -7.60 -21.61
C GLY A 99 26.62 -6.79 -22.64
N ALA A 100 27.93 -6.70 -22.43
CA ALA A 100 28.84 -6.04 -23.36
C ALA A 100 28.70 -6.59 -24.80
N ARG A 101 28.85 -5.73 -25.80
CA ARG A 101 28.69 -6.05 -27.23
C ARG A 101 27.31 -6.64 -27.60
N GLY A 102 26.26 -6.31 -26.83
CA GLY A 102 24.89 -6.76 -27.10
C GLY A 102 24.65 -8.25 -26.81
N SER A 103 25.52 -8.91 -26.03
CA SER A 103 25.34 -10.33 -25.72
C SER A 103 24.15 -10.55 -24.78
N ALA A 104 23.03 -11.06 -25.30
CA ALA A 104 21.89 -11.43 -24.46
C ALA A 104 22.25 -12.57 -23.47
N LYS A 105 21.66 -12.54 -22.27
CA LYS A 105 21.89 -13.49 -21.18
C LYS A 105 20.62 -14.26 -20.81
N ASN A 106 20.76 -15.40 -20.15
CA ASN A 106 19.67 -16.20 -19.55
C ASN A 106 20.02 -16.69 -18.14
N ASP A 107 21.05 -16.10 -17.52
CA ASP A 107 21.46 -16.44 -16.17
C ASP A 107 20.53 -15.81 -15.14
N VAL A 108 20.40 -16.48 -14.00
CA VAL A 108 19.76 -15.96 -12.80
C VAL A 108 20.84 -15.78 -11.74
N GLN A 109 21.08 -14.54 -11.33
CA GLN A 109 22.06 -14.18 -10.30
C GLN A 109 21.34 -13.73 -9.04
N LEU A 110 21.87 -14.11 -7.88
CA LEU A 110 21.31 -13.74 -6.58
C LEU A 110 22.30 -12.87 -5.83
N PHE A 111 21.84 -11.74 -5.29
CA PHE A 111 22.63 -10.89 -4.40
C PHE A 111 21.96 -10.85 -3.04
N ASN A 112 22.66 -11.30 -2.00
CA ASN A 112 22.10 -11.34 -0.65
C ASN A 112 22.24 -9.96 0.03
N LEU A 113 21.13 -9.42 0.51
CA LEU A 113 21.07 -8.07 1.07
C LEU A 113 21.72 -7.97 2.46
N SER A 114 21.57 -9.00 3.31
CA SER A 114 22.21 -9.04 4.63
C SER A 114 23.73 -9.06 4.55
N THR A 115 24.29 -9.94 3.72
CA THR A 115 25.75 -10.10 3.57
C THR A 115 26.37 -9.14 2.55
N ARG A 116 25.53 -8.49 1.73
CA ARG A 116 25.92 -7.60 0.63
C ARG A 116 26.87 -8.28 -0.35
N ARG A 117 26.61 -9.55 -0.67
CA ARG A 117 27.45 -10.35 -1.55
C ARG A 117 26.62 -11.09 -2.59
N TRP A 118 27.20 -11.21 -3.78
CA TRP A 118 26.69 -12.10 -4.81
C TRP A 118 26.82 -13.55 -4.35
N LEU A 119 25.74 -14.31 -4.46
CA LEU A 119 25.80 -15.75 -4.26
C LEU A 119 26.50 -16.42 -5.45
N PRO A 120 27.22 -17.52 -5.22
CA PRO A 120 27.82 -18.30 -6.30
C PRO A 120 26.76 -18.69 -7.33
N ALA A 121 27.12 -18.58 -8.61
CA ALA A 121 26.25 -19.02 -9.70
C ALA A 121 25.83 -20.48 -9.47
N PRO A 122 24.58 -20.85 -9.76
CA PRO A 122 24.15 -22.24 -9.72
C PRO A 122 25.11 -23.09 -10.57
N ARG A 123 25.62 -24.20 -10.01
CA ARG A 123 26.36 -25.19 -10.83
C ARG A 123 25.45 -25.57 -11.98
N LYS A 124 25.94 -25.51 -13.23
CA LYS A 124 25.17 -25.74 -14.48
C LYS A 124 24.07 -26.79 -14.23
N THR A 125 22.82 -26.35 -14.24
CA THR A 125 21.64 -27.14 -13.85
C THR A 125 21.64 -28.47 -14.58
N ARG A 126 21.75 -29.58 -13.85
CA ARG A 126 21.62 -30.93 -14.41
C ARG A 126 20.14 -31.16 -14.66
N ILE A 127 19.74 -31.18 -15.93
CA ILE A 127 18.35 -31.45 -16.34
C ILE A 127 17.99 -32.86 -15.82
N PRO A 128 16.97 -33.02 -14.95
CA PRO A 128 16.58 -34.34 -14.46
C PRO A 128 15.97 -35.15 -15.61
N THR A 129 16.70 -36.12 -16.14
CA THR A 129 16.19 -37.16 -17.02
C THR A 129 15.54 -38.26 -16.19
N ALA A 130 14.29 -38.08 -15.77
CA ALA A 130 13.43 -39.19 -15.34
C ALA A 130 11.93 -38.80 -15.38
N SER A 131 11.21 -39.46 -16.30
CA SER A 131 9.76 -39.70 -16.40
C SER A 131 8.77 -38.51 -16.44
N SER A 132 8.10 -38.45 -17.61
CA SER A 132 6.91 -37.69 -18.05
C SER A 132 7.03 -36.16 -18.20
N ALA A 133 7.12 -35.75 -19.48
CA ALA A 133 7.22 -34.42 -20.10
C ALA A 133 8.62 -33.75 -20.04
N PRO A 134 9.35 -33.59 -21.17
CA PRO A 134 10.73 -33.12 -21.17
C PRO A 134 10.79 -31.58 -21.16
N ILE A 135 11.51 -30.99 -20.20
CA ILE A 135 12.10 -29.66 -20.37
C ILE A 135 13.52 -29.90 -20.87
N THR A 136 13.69 -30.01 -22.18
CA THR A 136 14.96 -30.41 -22.80
C THR A 136 16.00 -29.30 -22.85
N HIS A 137 15.66 -28.03 -22.63
CA HIS A 137 16.61 -26.92 -22.72
C HIS A 137 16.33 -25.78 -21.73
N ALA A 138 17.39 -25.15 -21.22
CA ALA A 138 17.28 -23.87 -20.53
C ALA A 138 16.63 -22.81 -21.45
N PRO A 139 15.94 -21.81 -20.91
CA PRO A 139 15.32 -20.76 -21.71
C PRO A 139 16.31 -20.04 -22.62
N ARG A 140 15.81 -19.55 -23.75
CA ARG A 140 16.57 -18.69 -24.66
C ARG A 140 17.09 -17.45 -23.94
N ARG A 141 18.31 -17.05 -24.29
CA ARG A 141 18.92 -15.77 -23.90
C ARG A 141 18.04 -14.62 -24.36
N ARG A 142 17.79 -13.66 -23.47
CA ARG A 142 16.80 -12.62 -23.69
C ARG A 142 17.09 -11.34 -22.93
N HIS A 143 16.47 -10.26 -23.39
CA HIS A 143 16.43 -8.96 -22.72
C HIS A 143 15.04 -8.33 -22.87
N SER A 144 14.79 -7.22 -22.19
CA SER A 144 13.51 -6.49 -22.21
C SER A 144 12.29 -7.37 -21.91
N HIS A 145 12.48 -8.45 -21.16
CA HIS A 145 11.41 -9.36 -20.73
C HIS A 145 10.75 -8.80 -19.47
N LEU A 146 9.57 -9.31 -19.16
CA LEU A 146 8.90 -9.05 -17.89
C LEU A 146 9.30 -10.14 -16.90
N SER A 147 9.32 -9.81 -15.62
CA SER A 147 9.38 -10.82 -14.57
C SER A 147 8.58 -10.44 -13.34
N CYS A 148 8.28 -11.45 -12.53
CA CYS A 148 7.78 -11.27 -11.18
C CYS A 148 8.10 -12.51 -10.35
N VAL A 149 8.22 -12.34 -9.03
CA VAL A 149 8.39 -13.45 -8.09
C VAL A 149 7.06 -13.73 -7.38
N SER A 150 6.54 -14.94 -7.57
CA SER A 150 5.42 -15.46 -6.78
C SER A 150 5.94 -16.55 -5.84
N VAL A 151 5.99 -16.23 -4.54
CA VAL A 151 6.50 -17.10 -3.48
C VAL A 151 7.94 -17.57 -3.75
N ASN A 152 8.16 -18.80 -4.21
CA ASN A 152 9.50 -19.38 -4.50
C ASN A 152 9.78 -19.53 -6.00
N ARG A 153 8.95 -18.92 -6.86
CA ARG A 153 9.07 -19.06 -8.31
C ARG A 153 9.23 -17.70 -8.98
N LEU A 154 10.26 -17.58 -9.80
CA LEU A 154 10.46 -16.46 -10.71
C LEU A 154 9.78 -16.80 -12.05
N PHE A 155 8.87 -15.94 -12.46
CA PHE A 155 8.22 -15.99 -13.78
C PHE A 155 8.92 -15.02 -14.71
N ILE A 156 9.18 -15.44 -15.94
CA ILE A 156 9.78 -14.63 -16.99
C ILE A 156 8.89 -14.74 -18.21
N ILE A 157 8.39 -13.59 -18.68
CA ILE A 157 7.38 -13.53 -19.74
C ILE A 157 7.93 -12.71 -20.90
N GLY A 158 7.97 -13.32 -22.07
CA GLY A 158 8.33 -12.67 -23.33
C GLY A 158 9.74 -12.09 -23.36
N GLY A 159 9.85 -10.86 -23.88
CA GLY A 159 11.10 -10.16 -24.16
C GLY A 159 11.58 -10.36 -25.60
N LYS A 160 12.85 -10.04 -25.83
CA LYS A 160 13.52 -10.14 -27.13
C LYS A 160 14.75 -11.01 -27.02
N ASP A 161 15.06 -11.80 -28.06
CA ASP A 161 16.34 -12.49 -28.16
C ASP A 161 17.48 -11.56 -28.62
N ALA A 162 18.67 -12.11 -28.83
CA ALA A 162 19.84 -11.34 -29.27
C ALA A 162 19.68 -10.70 -30.67
N SER A 163 18.76 -11.19 -31.51
CA SER A 163 18.45 -10.60 -32.82
C SER A 163 17.41 -9.48 -32.73
N GLY A 164 16.83 -9.25 -31.55
CA GLY A 164 15.70 -8.35 -31.33
C GLY A 164 14.34 -8.96 -31.62
N ALA A 165 14.28 -10.24 -31.99
CA ALA A 165 13.02 -10.94 -32.26
C ALA A 165 12.26 -11.20 -30.95
N GLY A 166 10.96 -10.92 -30.96
CA GLY A 166 10.07 -11.10 -29.81
C GLY A 166 9.91 -12.58 -29.42
N LEU A 167 9.80 -12.83 -28.12
CA LEU A 167 9.59 -14.15 -27.54
C LEU A 167 8.17 -14.26 -26.99
N ASP A 168 7.55 -15.40 -27.21
CA ASP A 168 6.16 -15.71 -26.84
C ASP A 168 6.10 -16.89 -25.86
N ASP A 169 7.03 -16.93 -24.91
CA ASP A 169 7.10 -17.97 -23.88
C ASP A 169 7.05 -17.39 -22.45
N ILE A 170 6.49 -18.19 -21.55
CA ILE A 170 6.58 -18.03 -20.10
C ILE A 170 7.55 -19.08 -19.60
N CYS A 171 8.61 -18.64 -18.94
CA CYS A 171 9.59 -19.49 -18.29
C CYS A 171 9.45 -19.35 -16.77
N VAL A 172 9.51 -20.48 -16.06
CA VAL A 172 9.43 -20.51 -14.59
C VAL A 172 10.70 -21.10 -14.03
N TYR A 173 11.32 -20.37 -13.11
CA TYR A 173 12.52 -20.78 -12.38
C TYR A 173 12.18 -20.95 -10.90
N ASP A 174 12.49 -22.13 -10.36
CA ASP A 174 12.36 -22.43 -8.93
C ASP A 174 13.58 -21.88 -8.19
N LEU A 175 13.37 -20.84 -7.39
CA LEU A 175 14.45 -20.10 -6.71
C LEU A 175 15.08 -20.90 -5.58
N GLU A 176 14.34 -21.85 -5.00
CA GLU A 176 14.81 -22.72 -3.93
C GLU A 176 15.67 -23.86 -4.48
N ARG A 177 15.18 -24.53 -5.52
CA ARG A 177 15.92 -25.61 -6.21
C ARG A 177 17.00 -25.09 -7.15
N LYS A 178 16.91 -23.82 -7.54
CA LYS A 178 17.77 -23.15 -8.52
C LYS A 178 17.72 -23.82 -9.90
N GLU A 179 16.53 -24.25 -10.31
CA GLU A 179 16.29 -25.03 -11.54
C GLU A 179 15.11 -24.46 -12.34
N TRP A 180 15.18 -24.58 -13.67
CA TRP A 180 14.06 -24.27 -14.55
C TRP A 180 13.00 -25.36 -14.47
N THR A 181 11.74 -24.99 -14.25
CA THR A 181 10.65 -25.93 -14.02
C THR A 181 9.54 -25.91 -15.05
N THR A 182 9.40 -24.84 -15.83
CA THR A 182 8.37 -24.74 -16.87
C THR A 182 8.85 -23.85 -18.00
N ILE A 183 8.57 -24.25 -19.24
CA ILE A 183 8.62 -23.38 -20.42
C ILE A 183 7.32 -23.64 -21.19
N GLN A 184 6.48 -22.61 -21.31
CA GLN A 184 5.18 -22.73 -21.96
C GLN A 184 4.97 -21.57 -22.94
N ARG A 185 4.53 -21.87 -24.17
CA ARG A 185 4.18 -20.84 -25.14
C ARG A 185 2.94 -20.06 -24.69
N THR A 186 2.97 -18.74 -24.84
CA THR A 186 1.86 -17.85 -24.53
C THR A 186 0.77 -17.98 -25.60
N THR A 187 -0.47 -17.72 -25.21
CA THR A 187 -1.61 -17.65 -26.14
C THR A 187 -1.86 -16.21 -26.64
N TYR A 188 -1.03 -15.25 -26.22
CA TYR A 188 -1.12 -13.82 -26.50
C TYR A 188 0.10 -13.32 -27.28
N SER A 189 -0.03 -12.13 -27.90
CA SER A 189 0.85 -11.56 -28.92
C SER A 189 2.36 -11.71 -28.64
N PRO A 190 3.19 -12.03 -29.66
CA PRO A 190 4.63 -12.27 -29.54
C PRO A 190 5.50 -11.02 -29.23
N SER A 191 4.90 -9.90 -28.84
CA SER A 191 5.58 -8.60 -28.66
C SER A 191 5.70 -8.14 -27.21
N LEU A 192 5.28 -8.93 -26.21
CA LEU A 192 5.36 -8.51 -24.80
C LEU A 192 6.79 -8.22 -24.38
N ASN A 193 7.03 -6.96 -24.05
CA ASN A 193 8.30 -6.49 -23.55
C ASN A 193 8.06 -5.36 -22.53
N ILE A 194 9.10 -5.03 -21.77
CA ILE A 194 9.05 -4.05 -20.68
C ILE A 194 8.58 -2.65 -21.11
N ASP A 195 8.67 -2.30 -22.39
CA ASP A 195 8.30 -0.97 -22.88
C ASP A 195 6.77 -0.80 -23.06
N HIS A 196 6.05 -1.92 -23.21
CA HIS A 196 4.62 -1.96 -23.56
C HIS A 196 3.75 -2.74 -22.57
N ALA A 197 4.34 -3.41 -21.59
CA ALA A 197 3.61 -4.31 -20.71
C ALA A 197 4.12 -4.28 -19.28
N LEU A 198 3.21 -4.54 -18.34
CA LEU A 198 3.47 -4.61 -16.91
C LEU A 198 3.07 -6.00 -16.40
N CYS A 199 3.95 -6.63 -15.63
CA CYS A 199 3.68 -7.88 -14.93
C CYS A 199 3.81 -7.64 -13.42
N VAL A 200 2.75 -7.90 -12.67
CA VAL A 200 2.72 -7.67 -11.21
C VAL A 200 2.01 -8.82 -10.50
N VAL A 201 2.39 -9.05 -9.25
CA VAL A 201 1.80 -10.08 -8.39
C VAL A 201 1.57 -9.48 -7.00
N PRO A 202 0.39 -9.67 -6.38
CA PRO A 202 0.18 -9.21 -5.02
C PRO A 202 0.93 -10.12 -4.03
N GLN A 203 1.41 -9.53 -2.93
CA GLN A 203 2.05 -10.29 -1.85
C GLN A 203 1.03 -11.00 -0.95
N PHE A 204 -0.19 -10.47 -0.88
CA PHE A 204 -1.24 -10.93 0.01
C PHE A 204 -2.52 -11.27 -0.75
N HIS A 205 -3.18 -12.34 -0.32
CA HIS A 205 -4.58 -12.56 -0.62
C HIS A 205 -5.42 -11.60 0.22
N VAL A 206 -6.25 -10.80 -0.42
CA VAL A 206 -7.24 -9.98 0.27
C VAL A 206 -8.55 -10.75 0.33
N ARG A 207 -9.02 -11.03 1.55
CA ARG A 207 -10.37 -11.56 1.76
C ARG A 207 -11.29 -10.37 2.01
N THR A 208 -12.09 -9.98 1.04
CA THR A 208 -13.15 -8.97 1.23
C THR A 208 -14.45 -9.64 1.61
N LEU A 209 -15.12 -9.13 2.66
CA LEU A 209 -16.49 -9.47 2.98
C LEU A 209 -17.37 -8.21 2.96
N PRO A 210 -18.64 -8.32 2.54
CA PRO A 210 -19.51 -7.14 2.41
C PRO A 210 -19.67 -6.38 3.71
N TRP A 211 -19.57 -5.04 3.65
CA TRP A 211 -19.82 -4.11 4.76
C TRP A 211 -21.27 -4.18 5.27
N HIS A 212 -22.20 -4.43 4.36
CA HIS A 212 -23.63 -4.28 4.60
C HIS A 212 -24.29 -5.60 4.98
N PHE A 213 -24.95 -5.61 6.14
CA PHE A 213 -26.07 -6.51 6.41
C PHE A 213 -27.14 -5.78 7.25
N PRO A 214 -28.44 -6.08 7.01
CA PRO A 214 -29.53 -5.47 7.76
C PRO A 214 -29.46 -5.90 9.23
N CYS A 215 -29.70 -4.92 10.10
CA CYS A 215 -29.83 -5.09 11.53
C CYS A 215 -31.05 -6.00 11.81
N ALA A 216 -30.82 -7.31 11.93
CA ALA A 216 -31.77 -8.20 12.58
C ALA A 216 -31.45 -8.17 14.09
N GLU A 217 -32.39 -7.63 14.85
CA GLU A 217 -32.39 -7.65 16.31
C GLU A 217 -32.18 -9.09 16.82
N GLY A 218 -31.21 -9.29 17.71
CA GLY A 218 -30.92 -10.61 18.27
C GLY A 218 -29.46 -10.77 18.67
N THR A 219 -29.08 -10.10 19.75
CA THR A 219 -27.81 -10.28 20.46
C THR A 219 -27.67 -11.72 20.94
N THR A 220 -26.92 -12.54 20.21
CA THR A 220 -26.29 -13.74 20.75
C THR A 220 -24.84 -13.78 20.29
N ALA A 221 -23.94 -14.14 21.20
CA ALA A 221 -22.54 -14.40 20.91
C ALA A 221 -22.45 -15.58 19.92
N GLY A 222 -22.47 -15.30 18.60
CA GLY A 222 -22.55 -16.38 17.62
C GLY A 222 -22.19 -16.05 16.17
N THR A 223 -22.28 -14.79 15.71
CA THR A 223 -21.98 -14.46 14.31
C THR A 223 -20.80 -13.49 14.17
N MET A 224 -19.60 -13.98 14.48
CA MET A 224 -18.38 -13.36 13.97
C MET A 224 -18.42 -13.43 12.43
N LYS A 225 -18.56 -12.27 11.78
CA LYS A 225 -18.41 -12.15 10.33
C LYS A 225 -16.99 -11.67 10.07
N PRO A 226 -16.17 -12.43 9.31
CA PRO A 226 -14.79 -12.04 9.09
C PRO A 226 -14.71 -10.62 8.51
N PHE A 227 -13.67 -9.91 8.91
CA PHE A 227 -13.40 -8.55 8.46
C PHE A 227 -12.47 -8.60 7.25
N SER A 228 -12.43 -7.55 6.43
CA SER A 228 -11.48 -7.58 5.31
C SER A 228 -10.06 -7.59 5.84
N CYS A 229 -9.28 -8.58 5.41
CA CYS A 229 -7.95 -8.85 5.93
C CYS A 229 -7.04 -9.39 4.84
N SER A 230 -5.74 -9.31 5.13
CA SER A 230 -4.68 -9.77 4.25
C SER A 230 -4.05 -11.05 4.80
N GLU A 231 -3.87 -12.04 3.93
CA GLU A 231 -3.17 -13.30 4.22
C GLU A 231 -1.97 -13.45 3.27
N LEU A 232 -0.79 -13.77 3.80
CA LEU A 232 0.40 -13.91 2.98
C LEU A 232 0.24 -15.08 1.98
N ALA A 233 0.65 -14.87 0.74
CA ALA A 233 0.68 -15.95 -0.25
C ALA A 233 1.63 -17.08 0.18
N THR A 234 1.23 -18.33 -0.05
CA THR A 234 2.03 -19.50 0.30
C THR A 234 2.25 -20.39 -0.92
N THR A 235 3.16 -21.36 -0.83
CA THR A 235 3.40 -22.32 -1.93
C THR A 235 2.17 -23.17 -2.25
N GLY A 236 1.30 -23.41 -1.25
CA GLY A 236 0.05 -24.16 -1.43
C GLY A 236 -1.10 -23.33 -2.01
N SER A 237 -1.03 -22.00 -1.87
CA SER A 237 -2.00 -21.04 -2.40
C SER A 237 -1.24 -19.79 -2.84
N PRO A 238 -0.60 -19.81 -4.03
CA PRO A 238 0.08 -18.64 -4.57
C PRO A 238 -0.93 -17.63 -5.13
N CYS A 239 -0.57 -16.35 -5.12
CA CYS A 239 -1.36 -15.33 -5.81
C CYS A 239 -1.22 -15.45 -7.33
N ASP A 240 -2.29 -15.06 -8.02
CA ASP A 240 -2.31 -14.90 -9.46
C ASP A 240 -1.43 -13.73 -9.90
N ILE A 241 -0.83 -13.87 -11.07
CA ILE A 241 -0.02 -12.82 -11.71
C ILE A 241 -0.91 -12.04 -12.68
N TYR A 242 -0.84 -10.71 -12.62
CA TYR A 242 -1.58 -9.82 -13.49
C TYR A 242 -0.64 -9.21 -14.54
N LEU A 243 -1.06 -9.32 -15.79
CA LEU A 243 -0.34 -8.85 -16.96
C LEU A 243 -1.18 -7.79 -17.66
N SER A 244 -0.68 -6.56 -17.73
CA SER A 244 -1.25 -5.49 -18.55
C SER A 244 -0.47 -5.40 -19.86
N ASN A 245 -1.17 -5.31 -20.98
CA ASN A 245 -0.57 -5.12 -22.30
C ASN A 245 -1.18 -3.91 -23.00
N SER A 246 -0.36 -2.89 -23.24
CA SER A 246 -0.78 -1.63 -23.86
C SER A 246 -1.04 -1.75 -25.36
N ASP A 247 -0.56 -2.82 -26.02
CA ASP A 247 -0.77 -3.06 -27.46
C ASP A 247 -2.08 -3.81 -27.75
N HIS A 248 -2.80 -4.28 -26.72
CA HIS A 248 -4.06 -4.98 -26.92
C HIS A 248 -5.19 -3.96 -27.17
N PRO A 249 -6.02 -4.11 -28.25
CA PRO A 249 -7.01 -3.11 -28.66
C PRO A 249 -8.16 -2.80 -27.66
N GLN A 250 -8.09 -3.28 -26.43
CA GLN A 250 -9.05 -3.03 -25.35
C GLN A 250 -8.41 -2.90 -23.96
N GLY A 251 -7.08 -2.68 -23.86
CA GLY A 251 -6.40 -2.52 -22.56
C GLY A 251 -6.54 -3.74 -21.63
N GLY A 252 -6.63 -4.94 -22.22
CA GLY A 252 -6.97 -6.17 -21.52
C GLY A 252 -5.95 -6.53 -20.45
N ILE A 253 -6.41 -6.64 -19.21
CA ILE A 253 -5.64 -7.26 -18.13
C ILE A 253 -5.79 -8.78 -18.30
N HIS A 254 -4.68 -9.50 -18.24
CA HIS A 254 -4.66 -10.96 -18.24
C HIS A 254 -4.18 -11.46 -16.88
N THR A 255 -4.73 -12.58 -16.44
CA THR A 255 -4.36 -13.26 -15.21
C THR A 255 -3.67 -14.57 -15.55
N ILE A 256 -2.50 -14.80 -14.96
CA ILE A 256 -1.70 -16.01 -15.12
C ILE A 256 -1.72 -16.76 -13.78
N THR A 257 -2.30 -17.96 -13.80
CA THR A 257 -2.38 -18.86 -12.65
C THR A 257 -1.44 -20.05 -12.86
N HIS A 258 -0.59 -20.33 -11.88
CA HIS A 258 0.25 -21.52 -11.88
C HIS A 258 -0.43 -22.66 -11.12
N LEU A 259 -0.83 -23.71 -11.84
CA LEU A 259 -1.59 -24.83 -11.30
C LEU A 259 -0.68 -25.90 -10.68
N ALA A 260 -1.25 -26.71 -9.79
CA ALA A 260 -0.61 -27.91 -9.28
C ALA A 260 -0.27 -28.86 -10.46
N GLY A 261 1.00 -29.23 -10.61
CA GLY A 261 1.50 -29.99 -11.76
C GLY A 261 2.29 -29.18 -12.80
N GLY A 262 2.53 -27.89 -12.56
CA GLY A 262 3.43 -27.07 -13.39
C GLY A 262 2.80 -26.48 -14.66
N GLN A 263 1.49 -26.67 -14.85
CA GLN A 263 0.72 -26.07 -15.93
C GLN A 263 0.42 -24.60 -15.64
N ILE A 264 0.53 -23.75 -16.66
CA ILE A 264 0.20 -22.33 -16.57
C ILE A 264 -1.11 -22.08 -17.31
N LYS A 265 -2.09 -21.49 -16.62
CA LYS A 265 -3.37 -21.10 -17.20
C LYS A 265 -3.43 -19.59 -17.31
N THR A 266 -3.74 -19.08 -18.50
CA THR A 266 -4.00 -17.65 -18.72
C THR A 266 -5.50 -17.42 -18.87
N ARG A 267 -6.02 -16.33 -18.30
CA ARG A 267 -7.39 -15.86 -18.47
C ARG A 267 -7.39 -14.36 -18.75
N THR A 268 -8.37 -13.86 -19.49
CA THR A 268 -8.59 -12.40 -19.60
C THR A 268 -9.45 -11.95 -18.43
N PHE A 269 -9.00 -10.92 -17.73
CA PHE A 269 -9.74 -10.27 -16.65
C PHE A 269 -10.74 -9.28 -17.26
N ALA A 270 -12.01 -9.40 -16.85
CA ALA A 270 -13.06 -8.54 -17.37
C ALA A 270 -12.98 -7.14 -16.73
N THR A 271 -12.65 -6.14 -17.54
CA THR A 271 -12.64 -4.73 -17.13
C THR A 271 -13.75 -3.96 -17.84
N ASN A 272 -14.33 -2.96 -17.17
CA ASN A 272 -15.16 -1.99 -17.88
C ASN A 272 -14.25 -1.14 -18.77
N THR A 273 -14.45 -1.21 -20.09
CA THR A 273 -13.61 -0.55 -21.09
C THR A 273 -13.95 0.93 -21.28
N SER A 274 -15.06 1.45 -20.74
CA SER A 274 -15.49 2.83 -20.98
C SER A 274 -14.52 3.87 -20.40
N ASN A 275 -13.84 3.53 -19.30
CA ASN A 275 -12.91 4.41 -18.58
C ASN A 275 -11.49 3.83 -18.52
N ALA A 276 -11.18 2.81 -19.33
CA ALA A 276 -9.87 2.20 -19.34
C ALA A 276 -8.82 3.16 -19.93
N PRO A 277 -7.57 3.14 -19.45
CA PRO A 277 -6.51 3.94 -20.04
C PRO A 277 -6.26 3.55 -21.50
N VAL A 278 -6.13 4.54 -22.37
CA VAL A 278 -5.70 4.33 -23.76
C VAL A 278 -4.19 4.15 -23.76
N SER A 279 -3.74 2.90 -23.98
CA SER A 279 -2.34 2.48 -24.21
C SER A 279 -1.28 3.26 -23.41
N VAL A 280 -0.91 2.79 -22.21
CA VAL A 280 0.14 3.41 -21.38
C VAL A 280 1.52 2.97 -21.84
N ARG A 281 2.42 3.89 -22.18
CA ARG A 281 3.82 3.56 -22.52
C ARG A 281 4.70 3.50 -21.28
N LEU A 282 5.69 2.60 -21.30
CA LEU A 282 6.56 2.31 -20.16
C LEU A 282 5.74 2.04 -18.88
N PRO A 283 4.77 1.11 -18.94
CA PRO A 283 3.86 0.89 -17.82
C PRO A 283 4.63 0.37 -16.61
N SER A 284 4.40 1.02 -15.47
CA SER A 284 4.97 0.69 -14.16
C SER A 284 3.85 0.67 -13.13
N GLY A 285 4.04 -0.06 -12.03
CA GLY A 285 2.95 -0.20 -11.07
C GLY A 285 3.08 -1.40 -10.15
N GLY A 286 1.98 -1.70 -9.46
CA GLY A 286 1.91 -2.77 -8.48
C GLY A 286 0.48 -2.96 -8.01
N ILE A 287 0.23 -4.01 -7.23
CA ILE A 287 -1.08 -4.27 -6.63
C ILE A 287 -1.00 -3.96 -5.13
N LEU A 288 -1.82 -3.03 -4.67
CA LEU A 288 -1.96 -2.72 -3.25
C LEU A 288 -3.36 -3.12 -2.77
N GLY A 289 -3.42 -4.01 -1.79
CA GLY A 289 -4.69 -4.57 -1.37
C GLY A 289 -5.37 -5.30 -2.53
N SER A 290 -6.54 -4.80 -2.92
CA SER A 290 -7.34 -5.34 -4.02
C SER A 290 -7.40 -4.40 -5.23
N THR A 291 -6.43 -3.50 -5.35
CA THR A 291 -6.39 -2.48 -6.40
C THR A 291 -5.06 -2.57 -7.16
N LEU A 292 -5.14 -2.68 -8.48
CA LEU A 292 -3.99 -2.54 -9.36
C LEU A 292 -3.73 -1.05 -9.59
N VAL A 293 -2.52 -0.59 -9.30
CA VAL A 293 -2.04 0.76 -9.65
C VAL A 293 -1.18 0.62 -10.90
N LEU A 294 -1.57 1.34 -11.96
CA LEU A 294 -0.89 1.39 -13.25
C LEU A 294 -0.49 2.83 -13.55
N ALA A 295 0.78 3.07 -13.80
CA ALA A 295 1.30 4.37 -14.15
C ALA A 295 2.18 4.31 -15.40
N GLY A 296 2.34 5.43 -16.07
CA GLY A 296 3.25 5.56 -17.20
C GLY A 296 2.90 6.76 -18.06
N ASN A 297 3.50 6.81 -19.24
CA ASN A 297 3.42 7.99 -20.10
C ASN A 297 2.27 7.86 -21.09
N HIS A 298 1.48 8.93 -21.21
CA HIS A 298 0.45 8.99 -22.25
C HIS A 298 1.13 9.02 -23.63
N PRO A 299 0.59 8.29 -24.63
CA PRO A 299 1.03 8.42 -26.01
C PRO A 299 0.80 9.87 -26.45
N VAL A 300 1.82 10.46 -27.05
CA VAL A 300 1.77 11.83 -27.58
C VAL A 300 1.04 11.78 -28.90
N ASP A 301 -0.13 12.42 -28.99
CA ASP A 301 -0.76 12.73 -30.27
C ASP A 301 -0.09 13.98 -30.85
N ASN A 302 0.40 13.88 -32.09
CA ASN A 302 1.23 14.90 -32.76
C ASN A 302 0.53 16.25 -33.03
N THR A 303 -0.67 16.48 -32.50
CA THR A 303 -1.48 17.67 -32.78
C THR A 303 -1.34 18.79 -31.75
N ASP A 304 -0.85 18.52 -30.54
CA ASP A 304 -0.64 19.53 -29.49
C ASP A 304 0.79 19.53 -28.96
N GLN A 305 1.54 20.59 -29.24
CA GLN A 305 2.92 20.76 -28.73
C GLN A 305 2.98 20.97 -27.20
N GLN A 306 1.84 21.27 -26.54
CA GLN A 306 1.74 21.44 -25.09
C GLN A 306 1.35 20.16 -24.33
N SER A 307 0.98 19.06 -25.02
CA SER A 307 0.63 17.77 -24.40
C SER A 307 1.80 16.78 -24.37
N GLN A 308 3.04 17.27 -24.57
CA GLN A 308 4.24 16.47 -24.51
C GLN A 308 4.43 15.87 -23.11
N GLN A 309 4.14 14.56 -22.99
CA GLN A 309 4.49 13.68 -21.86
C GLN A 309 3.81 13.99 -20.52
N SER A 310 2.48 13.94 -20.48
CA SER A 310 1.78 13.83 -19.19
C SER A 310 1.92 12.41 -18.62
N PHE A 311 2.68 12.29 -17.52
CA PHE A 311 2.73 11.08 -16.72
C PHE A 311 1.35 10.88 -16.06
N CYS A 312 0.77 9.70 -16.23
CA CYS A 312 -0.57 9.38 -15.74
C CYS A 312 -0.53 8.23 -14.74
N ILE A 313 -1.44 8.25 -13.78
CA ILE A 313 -1.63 7.19 -12.78
C ILE A 313 -3.10 6.78 -12.79
N TRP A 314 -3.33 5.47 -12.88
CA TRP A 314 -4.62 4.82 -12.94
C TRP A 314 -4.71 3.75 -11.86
N THR A 315 -5.91 3.55 -11.34
CA THR A 315 -6.24 2.47 -10.43
C THR A 315 -7.34 1.61 -10.99
N LEU A 316 -7.21 0.30 -10.87
CA LEU A 316 -8.23 -0.68 -11.23
C LEU A 316 -8.64 -1.48 -9.99
N ASP A 317 -9.91 -1.40 -9.62
CA ASP A 317 -10.47 -2.27 -8.58
C ASP A 317 -10.61 -3.71 -9.10
N LEU A 318 -9.93 -4.64 -8.44
CA LEU A 318 -9.93 -6.07 -8.79
C LEU A 318 -11.06 -6.85 -8.11
N THR A 319 -11.80 -6.25 -7.18
CA THR A 319 -12.91 -6.90 -6.46
C THR A 319 -14.26 -6.78 -7.16
N ALA A 320 -14.44 -5.72 -7.95
CA ALA A 320 -15.68 -5.49 -8.67
C ALA A 320 -15.88 -6.58 -9.75
N ASN A 321 -17.10 -7.09 -9.89
CA ASN A 321 -17.46 -8.09 -10.90
C ASN A 321 -17.04 -7.69 -12.33
N HIS A 322 -16.96 -6.38 -12.58
CA HIS A 322 -16.34 -5.78 -13.76
C HIS A 322 -15.39 -4.70 -13.25
N GLY A 323 -14.09 -4.98 -13.28
CA GLY A 323 -13.10 -4.08 -12.68
C GLY A 323 -13.27 -2.65 -13.14
N HIS A 324 -13.24 -1.70 -12.20
CA HIS A 324 -13.52 -0.30 -12.46
C HIS A 324 -12.22 0.51 -12.49
N TRP A 325 -11.95 1.17 -13.62
CA TRP A 325 -10.81 2.06 -13.79
C TRP A 325 -11.11 3.45 -13.22
N THR A 326 -10.14 4.05 -12.57
CA THR A 326 -10.20 5.42 -12.06
C THR A 326 -8.86 6.10 -12.30
N ARG A 327 -8.87 7.29 -12.91
CA ARG A 327 -7.68 8.11 -13.09
C ARG A 327 -7.41 8.89 -11.81
N ILE A 328 -6.15 8.96 -11.40
CA ILE A 328 -5.71 9.83 -10.31
C ILE A 328 -5.23 11.14 -10.92
N ASP A 329 -5.79 12.26 -10.44
CA ASP A 329 -5.38 13.60 -10.85
C ASP A 329 -4.04 13.95 -10.21
N THR A 330 -2.99 13.91 -11.02
CA THR A 330 -1.61 14.18 -10.60
C THR A 330 -1.27 15.67 -10.46
N GLY A 331 -2.15 16.57 -10.91
CA GLY A 331 -1.88 18.01 -10.97
C GLY A 331 -0.75 18.34 -11.96
N GLU A 332 -0.11 19.50 -11.79
CA GLU A 332 1.04 19.94 -12.60
C GLU A 332 2.33 19.30 -12.09
N LEU A 333 2.52 18.01 -12.34
CA LEU A 333 3.83 17.36 -12.17
C LEU A 333 4.77 17.81 -13.29
N ASN A 334 5.35 19.00 -13.16
CA ASN A 334 6.37 19.51 -14.08
C ASN A 334 7.66 18.69 -13.94
N GLY A 335 8.07 17.99 -15.00
CA GLY A 335 9.30 17.20 -15.01
C GLY A 335 9.25 15.98 -15.94
N SER A 336 10.39 15.29 -16.06
CA SER A 336 10.47 13.99 -16.74
C SER A 336 10.34 12.89 -15.69
N TRP A 337 9.16 12.26 -15.65
CA TRP A 337 8.84 11.16 -14.74
C TRP A 337 8.86 9.87 -15.52
N GLY A 338 9.75 8.95 -15.14
CA GLY A 338 9.95 7.72 -15.91
C GLY A 338 9.16 6.55 -15.34
N ASN A 339 9.55 6.12 -14.14
CA ASN A 339 9.01 4.93 -13.50
C ASN A 339 8.28 5.29 -12.21
N GLY A 340 7.16 4.62 -11.98
CA GLY A 340 6.43 4.63 -10.73
C GLY A 340 6.64 3.35 -9.92
N TYR A 341 6.66 3.51 -8.61
CA TYR A 341 7.01 2.47 -7.64
C TYR A 341 5.99 2.42 -6.51
N LEU A 342 5.61 1.21 -6.12
CA LEU A 342 4.69 0.98 -5.02
C LEU A 342 5.45 0.67 -3.72
N TRP A 343 5.31 1.53 -2.72
CA TRP A 343 5.80 1.29 -1.36
C TRP A 343 4.68 0.67 -0.51
N HIS A 344 4.66 -0.67 -0.50
CA HIS A 344 3.60 -1.46 0.15
C HIS A 344 3.44 -1.16 1.65
N GLU A 345 4.54 -1.04 2.39
CA GLU A 345 4.51 -0.88 3.86
C GLU A 345 3.89 0.44 4.32
N GLN A 346 4.00 1.48 3.50
CA GLN A 346 3.51 2.83 3.82
C GLN A 346 2.24 3.21 3.05
N ASN A 347 1.69 2.31 2.22
CA ASN A 347 0.58 2.60 1.30
C ASN A 347 0.83 3.85 0.42
N LYS A 348 2.05 3.98 -0.11
CA LYS A 348 2.44 5.12 -0.95
C LYS A 348 2.86 4.65 -2.33
N PHE A 349 2.64 5.50 -3.31
CA PHE A 349 3.20 5.36 -4.64
C PHE A 349 4.18 6.50 -4.87
N PHE A 350 5.32 6.26 -5.49
CA PHE A 350 6.22 7.35 -5.81
C PHE A 350 6.85 7.19 -7.19
N THR A 351 7.20 8.30 -7.82
CA THR A 351 7.86 8.34 -9.11
C THR A 351 9.24 8.95 -8.96
N LEU A 352 10.22 8.41 -9.67
CA LEU A 352 11.56 9.00 -9.76
C LEU A 352 11.74 9.62 -11.14
N GLY A 353 12.42 10.77 -11.16
CA GLY A 353 12.56 11.54 -12.37
C GLY A 353 13.37 12.81 -12.17
N LYS A 354 13.37 13.66 -13.19
CA LYS A 354 13.96 15.00 -13.16
C LYS A 354 12.89 16.06 -13.02
N ARG A 355 13.04 16.96 -12.05
CA ARG A 355 12.12 18.10 -11.87
C ARG A 355 12.18 19.11 -13.02
N ALA A 356 13.36 19.31 -13.61
CA ALA A 356 13.51 20.12 -14.82
C ALA A 356 13.41 19.23 -16.07
N LEU A 357 12.64 19.66 -17.06
CA LEU A 357 12.58 18.99 -18.37
C LEU A 357 13.98 19.06 -19.01
N ALA A 358 14.69 17.93 -19.05
CA ALA A 358 15.97 17.84 -19.73
C ALA A 358 15.72 17.23 -21.12
N GLU A 359 15.59 18.08 -22.14
CA GLU A 359 15.38 17.68 -23.55
C GLU A 359 16.29 16.51 -23.95
N LYS A 360 17.58 16.56 -23.55
CA LYS A 360 18.58 15.53 -23.86
C LYS A 360 18.34 14.14 -23.24
N LEU A 361 17.69 14.04 -22.07
CA LEU A 361 17.41 12.74 -21.44
C LEU A 361 16.17 12.07 -22.06
N VAL A 362 15.25 12.89 -22.54
CA VAL A 362 14.01 12.45 -23.22
C VAL A 362 14.34 11.81 -24.57
N ASP A 363 15.30 12.36 -25.31
CA ASP A 363 15.70 11.84 -26.62
C ASP A 363 16.49 10.51 -26.52
N ASP A 364 17.25 10.31 -25.46
CA ASP A 364 18.10 9.12 -25.25
C ASP A 364 17.38 7.98 -24.49
N GLY A 365 16.17 8.19 -23.96
CA GLY A 365 15.41 7.18 -23.19
C GLY A 365 16.01 6.88 -21.81
N ALA A 366 16.77 7.82 -21.24
CA ALA A 366 17.48 7.65 -19.98
C ALA A 366 16.67 8.18 -18.79
N LEU A 367 16.64 7.42 -17.70
CA LEU A 367 15.88 7.76 -16.49
C LEU A 367 16.67 8.70 -15.57
N GLY A 368 15.98 9.69 -15.00
CA GLY A 368 16.50 10.57 -13.94
C GLY A 368 16.21 10.06 -12.54
N TRP A 369 17.06 10.43 -11.57
CA TRP A 369 17.02 9.90 -10.19
C TRP A 369 17.15 11.00 -9.12
N ASP A 370 17.16 12.27 -9.52
CA ASP A 370 17.45 13.46 -8.72
C ASP A 370 16.22 14.03 -8.00
N ALA A 371 15.01 13.70 -8.45
CA ALA A 371 13.78 14.09 -7.78
C ALA A 371 12.83 12.91 -7.61
N VAL A 372 12.00 13.01 -6.57
CA VAL A 372 10.95 12.05 -6.25
C VAL A 372 9.62 12.78 -6.06
N SER A 373 8.53 12.21 -6.57
CA SER A 373 7.18 12.64 -6.26
C SER A 373 6.43 11.50 -5.58
N VAL A 374 5.83 11.76 -4.42
CA VAL A 374 5.22 10.77 -3.54
C VAL A 374 3.73 11.06 -3.44
N LEU A 375 2.92 10.07 -3.81
CA LEU A 375 1.48 10.02 -3.73
C LEU A 375 1.04 9.13 -2.56
N ASP A 376 0.28 9.70 -1.63
CA ASP A 376 -0.38 8.96 -0.55
C ASP A 376 -1.62 8.21 -1.07
N LEU A 377 -1.49 6.91 -1.35
CA LEU A 377 -2.61 6.11 -1.87
C LEU A 377 -3.68 5.86 -0.80
N GLU A 378 -3.30 5.80 0.48
CA GLU A 378 -4.25 5.58 1.57
C GLU A 378 -5.24 6.75 1.69
N ALA A 379 -4.79 7.98 1.45
CA ALA A 379 -5.66 9.16 1.38
C ALA A 379 -6.70 9.09 0.24
N LEU A 380 -6.43 8.28 -0.80
CA LEU A 380 -7.36 7.98 -1.89
C LEU A 380 -8.22 6.74 -1.61
N GLY A 381 -8.02 6.07 -0.48
CA GLY A 381 -8.70 4.83 -0.12
C GLY A 381 -8.09 3.58 -0.74
N VAL A 382 -6.89 3.67 -1.32
CA VAL A 382 -6.14 2.55 -1.88
C VAL A 382 -5.02 2.17 -0.92
N TYR A 383 -5.19 1.06 -0.20
CA TYR A 383 -4.24 0.63 0.82
C TYR A 383 -4.34 -0.88 1.05
N GLN A 384 -3.31 -1.46 1.68
CA GLN A 384 -3.32 -2.87 2.06
C GLN A 384 -4.15 -3.06 3.34
N PRO A 385 -5.21 -3.90 3.33
CA PRO A 385 -5.91 -4.25 4.56
C PRO A 385 -4.95 -4.87 5.60
N PRO A 386 -5.16 -4.66 6.91
CA PRO A 386 -4.33 -5.24 7.94
C PRO A 386 -4.26 -6.77 7.84
N GLN A 387 -3.10 -7.30 8.22
CA GLN A 387 -2.87 -8.74 8.20
C GLN A 387 -3.63 -9.45 9.30
N LEU A 388 -4.08 -10.67 9.00
CA LEU A 388 -4.68 -11.56 9.96
C LEU A 388 -3.61 -12.08 10.95
N LYS A 389 -3.71 -11.72 12.24
CA LYS A 389 -2.77 -12.18 13.28
C LYS A 389 -3.10 -13.54 13.88
N LEU A 390 -4.40 -13.83 14.01
CA LEU A 390 -4.93 -15.11 14.47
C LEU A 390 -5.89 -15.64 13.43
N ASP A 391 -5.85 -16.94 13.15
CA ASP A 391 -6.81 -17.57 12.27
C ASP A 391 -8.23 -17.45 12.84
N VAL A 392 -9.24 -17.53 11.96
CA VAL A 392 -10.64 -17.27 12.32
C VAL A 392 -11.14 -18.20 13.45
N ALA A 393 -10.63 -19.44 13.55
CA ALA A 393 -11.04 -20.34 14.63
C ALA A 393 -10.47 -19.89 15.98
N SER A 394 -9.20 -19.52 16.05
CA SER A 394 -8.58 -19.00 17.28
C SER A 394 -9.24 -17.70 17.75
N GLN A 395 -9.62 -16.81 16.82
CA GLN A 395 -10.37 -15.60 17.16
C GLN A 395 -11.68 -15.94 17.87
N LYS A 396 -12.44 -16.91 17.33
CA LYS A 396 -13.73 -17.34 17.90
C LYS A 396 -13.55 -17.94 19.29
N LEU A 397 -12.52 -18.76 19.46
CA LEU A 397 -12.19 -19.37 20.74
C LEU A 397 -11.85 -18.30 21.79
N GLY A 398 -11.04 -17.30 21.44
CA GLY A 398 -10.71 -16.18 22.32
C GLY A 398 -11.96 -15.40 22.76
N LEU A 399 -12.85 -15.04 21.83
CA LEU A 399 -14.09 -14.34 22.18
C LEU A 399 -15.03 -15.20 23.04
N ALA A 400 -15.12 -16.50 22.77
CA ALA A 400 -15.91 -17.42 23.58
C ALA A 400 -15.34 -17.54 25.00
N SER A 401 -14.01 -17.58 25.15
CA SER A 401 -13.34 -17.59 26.45
C SER A 401 -13.66 -16.33 27.27
N LEU A 402 -13.59 -15.14 26.66
CA LEU A 402 -13.97 -13.88 27.31
C LEU A 402 -15.45 -13.88 27.72
N ALA A 403 -16.35 -14.35 26.84
CA ALA A 403 -17.78 -14.38 27.11
C ALA A 403 -18.17 -15.37 28.23
N ASN A 404 -17.47 -16.50 28.32
CA ASN A 404 -17.73 -17.53 29.32
C ASN A 404 -17.23 -17.14 30.73
N GLY A 405 -16.26 -16.22 30.82
CA GLY A 405 -15.75 -15.70 32.09
C GLY A 405 -15.05 -16.74 32.99
N GLN A 406 -14.69 -17.91 32.45
CA GLN A 406 -14.00 -18.97 33.19
C GLN A 406 -12.52 -18.66 33.38
N HIS A 407 -11.96 -19.04 34.54
CA HIS A 407 -10.55 -18.81 34.92
C HIS A 407 -10.12 -17.34 34.88
N THR A 408 -11.00 -16.42 35.30
CA THR A 408 -10.68 -14.98 35.35
C THR A 408 -10.00 -14.63 36.68
N ASP A 409 -8.85 -13.95 36.60
CA ASP A 409 -7.98 -13.58 37.73
C ASP A 409 -7.68 -12.06 37.77
N PHE A 410 -8.35 -11.30 36.90
CA PHE A 410 -8.13 -9.88 36.71
C PHE A 410 -9.41 -9.18 36.27
N THR A 411 -9.65 -7.94 36.73
CA THR A 411 -10.90 -7.20 36.42
C THR A 411 -10.63 -5.82 35.86
N PHE A 412 -11.29 -5.46 34.75
CA PHE A 412 -11.32 -4.10 34.22
C PHE A 412 -12.55 -3.35 34.75
N PHE A 413 -12.33 -2.32 35.55
CA PHE A 413 -13.37 -1.40 36.01
C PHE A 413 -13.54 -0.26 35.02
N CYS A 414 -14.77 -0.06 34.55
CA CYS A 414 -15.16 1.02 33.66
C CYS A 414 -15.46 2.31 34.44
N GLU A 415 -15.62 3.42 33.74
CA GLU A 415 -15.97 4.73 34.34
C GLU A 415 -17.30 4.69 35.13
N ASP A 416 -18.24 3.85 34.68
CA ASP A 416 -19.54 3.64 35.34
C ASP A 416 -19.48 2.65 36.52
N GLY A 417 -18.28 2.20 36.91
CA GLY A 417 -18.05 1.27 38.02
C GLY A 417 -18.27 -0.19 37.68
N ARG A 418 -18.71 -0.54 36.45
CA ARG A 418 -18.87 -1.95 36.04
C ARG A 418 -17.52 -2.63 35.85
N GLY A 419 -17.35 -3.79 36.48
CA GLY A 419 -16.19 -4.66 36.30
C GLY A 419 -16.41 -5.68 35.19
N ILE A 420 -15.43 -5.83 34.30
CA ILE A 420 -15.38 -6.90 33.30
C ILE A 420 -14.27 -7.88 33.72
N PRO A 421 -14.62 -9.11 34.13
CA PRO A 421 -13.62 -10.12 34.51
C PRO A 421 -12.90 -10.65 33.26
N CYS A 422 -11.59 -10.85 33.36
CA CYS A 422 -10.72 -11.29 32.27
C CYS A 422 -9.51 -12.07 32.79
N GLN A 423 -8.74 -12.63 31.86
CA GLN A 423 -7.49 -13.36 32.13
C GLN A 423 -6.31 -12.41 31.99
N ARG A 424 -5.52 -12.29 33.05
CA ARG A 424 -4.34 -11.42 33.11
C ARG A 424 -3.33 -11.76 32.03
N GLU A 425 -3.04 -13.05 31.86
CA GLU A 425 -2.01 -13.53 30.94
C GLU A 425 -2.27 -13.06 29.50
N VAL A 426 -3.51 -13.22 29.01
CA VAL A 426 -3.91 -12.79 27.65
C VAL A 426 -3.76 -11.28 27.47
N VAL A 427 -4.19 -10.50 28.47
CA VAL A 427 -4.12 -9.03 28.42
C VAL A 427 -2.67 -8.55 28.45
N MET A 428 -1.85 -9.10 29.35
CA MET A 428 -0.45 -8.70 29.50
C MET A 428 0.40 -9.14 28.32
N GLU A 429 0.12 -10.31 27.72
CA GLU A 429 0.83 -10.78 26.51
C GLU A 429 0.59 -9.86 25.30
N ARG A 430 -0.57 -9.21 25.22
CA ARG A 430 -1.02 -8.48 24.03
C ARG A 430 -1.09 -6.97 24.23
N TRP A 431 -0.76 -6.47 25.41
CA TRP A 431 -0.69 -5.04 25.73
C TRP A 431 0.56 -4.74 26.56
N ASP A 432 1.64 -4.40 25.86
CA ASP A 432 2.96 -4.22 26.47
C ASP A 432 3.00 -3.13 27.54
N TYR A 433 2.30 -2.00 27.32
CA TYR A 433 2.17 -0.94 28.33
C TYR A 433 1.61 -1.46 29.66
N LEU A 434 0.56 -2.30 29.64
CA LEU A 434 0.02 -2.88 30.87
C LEU A 434 0.99 -3.87 31.50
N ARG A 435 1.65 -4.71 30.70
CA ARG A 435 2.66 -5.68 31.17
C ARG A 435 3.78 -5.00 31.94
N GLU A 436 4.39 -3.99 31.34
CA GLU A 436 5.49 -3.26 31.95
C GLU A 436 5.05 -2.49 33.19
N ARG A 437 3.84 -1.91 33.19
CA ARG A 437 3.35 -1.15 34.33
C ARG A 437 2.97 -2.07 35.50
N HIS A 438 2.38 -3.22 35.21
CA HIS A 438 2.10 -4.25 36.20
C HIS A 438 3.39 -4.79 36.85
N ALA A 439 4.44 -5.02 36.05
CA ALA A 439 5.76 -5.43 36.57
C ALA A 439 6.39 -4.39 37.52
N ARG A 440 6.04 -3.10 37.38
CA ARG A 440 6.54 -1.98 38.18
C ARG A 440 5.71 -1.69 39.44
N LEU A 441 4.69 -2.49 39.78
CA LEU A 441 3.78 -2.24 40.91
C LEU A 441 4.41 -2.39 42.31
N SER A 442 5.71 -2.69 42.42
CA SER A 442 6.44 -2.72 43.70
C SER A 442 6.68 -1.32 44.33
N GLY A 443 6.16 -0.26 43.73
CA GLY A 443 6.09 1.09 44.31
C GLY A 443 4.84 1.80 43.83
N ALA A 444 3.88 2.02 44.74
CA ALA A 444 2.60 2.64 44.47
C ALA A 444 2.74 4.16 44.19
N GLU A 445 3.33 4.54 43.07
CA GLU A 445 3.30 5.92 42.60
C GLU A 445 2.23 6.09 41.53
N ARG A 446 1.22 6.90 41.87
CA ARG A 446 0.29 7.53 40.94
C ARG A 446 1.05 8.59 40.14
N GLU A 447 1.74 8.19 39.08
CA GLU A 447 2.17 9.17 38.09
C GLU A 447 0.97 9.62 37.26
N LYS A 448 0.58 10.89 37.42
CA LYS A 448 -0.23 11.62 36.45
C LYS A 448 0.66 12.04 35.29
N HIS A 449 0.89 11.15 34.34
CA HIS A 449 1.53 11.52 33.08
C HIS A 449 0.49 12.01 32.06
N GLY A 450 0.89 12.96 31.20
CA GLY A 450 0.05 13.75 30.30
C GLY A 450 -0.63 13.00 29.14
N LYS A 451 -0.96 11.71 29.30
CA LYS A 451 -1.84 10.98 28.39
C LYS A 451 -3.29 11.41 28.60
N ARG A 452 -4.09 11.39 27.53
CA ARG A 452 -5.50 11.83 27.59
C ARG A 452 -6.40 10.89 28.40
N ILE A 453 -5.98 9.64 28.61
CA ILE A 453 -6.78 8.59 29.25
C ILE A 453 -6.11 8.17 30.57
N GLU A 454 -6.83 8.32 31.68
CA GLU A 454 -6.38 7.91 33.00
C GLU A 454 -6.54 6.40 33.19
N ILE A 455 -5.45 5.72 33.58
CA ILE A 455 -5.43 4.29 33.92
C ILE A 455 -4.82 4.12 35.32
N THR A 456 -5.56 3.48 36.21
CA THR A 456 -5.03 3.04 37.51
C THR A 456 -4.91 1.52 37.51
N ILE A 457 -3.72 1.00 37.82
CA ILE A 457 -3.43 -0.43 37.81
C ILE A 457 -3.16 -0.89 39.25
N THR A 458 -3.72 -2.03 39.60
CA THR A 458 -3.49 -2.79 40.84
C THR A 458 -3.10 -4.22 40.49
N ASP A 459 -2.69 -5.02 41.48
CA ASP A 459 -2.32 -6.42 41.23
C ASP A 459 -3.49 -7.27 40.69
N SER A 460 -4.74 -6.97 41.05
CA SER A 460 -5.91 -7.77 40.63
C SER A 460 -6.89 -7.03 39.72
N SER A 461 -6.65 -5.76 39.40
CA SER A 461 -7.59 -4.96 38.60
C SER A 461 -6.96 -3.75 37.91
N VAL A 462 -7.62 -3.30 36.84
CA VAL A 462 -7.35 -2.04 36.14
C VAL A 462 -8.60 -1.18 36.18
N SER A 463 -8.50 0.05 36.66
CA SER A 463 -9.51 1.07 36.45
C SER A 463 -9.18 1.82 35.17
N PHE A 464 -10.09 1.74 34.20
CA PHE A 464 -9.97 2.32 32.88
C PHE A 464 -11.08 3.37 32.71
N ALA A 465 -10.69 4.65 32.60
CA ALA A 465 -11.61 5.78 32.51
C ALA A 465 -12.29 5.86 31.12
N GLN A 466 -13.04 4.82 30.77
CA GLN A 466 -13.80 4.67 29.52
C GLN A 466 -15.14 3.97 29.79
N SER A 467 -16.09 4.15 28.88
CA SER A 467 -17.40 3.48 28.95
C SER A 467 -17.27 1.96 28.84
N TYR A 468 -18.21 1.23 29.43
CA TYR A 468 -18.28 -0.23 29.32
C TYR A 468 -18.21 -0.76 27.88
N ALA A 469 -18.86 -0.08 26.94
CA ALA A 469 -18.86 -0.45 25.53
C ALA A 469 -17.44 -0.41 24.93
N VAL A 470 -16.67 0.64 25.24
CA VAL A 470 -15.30 0.82 24.75
C VAL A 470 -14.35 -0.17 25.43
N THR A 471 -14.46 -0.33 26.75
CA THR A 471 -13.64 -1.29 27.51
C THR A 471 -13.88 -2.73 27.05
N MET A 472 -15.14 -3.12 26.86
CA MET A 472 -15.50 -4.44 26.34
C MET A 472 -14.99 -4.62 24.90
N ALA A 473 -15.10 -3.61 24.03
CA ALA A 473 -14.58 -3.68 22.67
C ALA A 473 -13.05 -3.85 22.62
N LEU A 474 -12.33 -3.18 23.53
CA LEU A 474 -10.88 -3.32 23.70
C LEU A 474 -10.51 -4.73 24.18
N LEU A 475 -11.21 -5.26 25.19
CA LEU A 475 -11.00 -6.64 25.66
C LEU A 475 -11.31 -7.67 24.57
N GLN A 476 -12.40 -7.50 23.82
CA GLN A 476 -12.70 -8.34 22.66
C GLN A 476 -11.57 -8.31 21.63
N TYR A 477 -10.95 -7.14 21.41
CA TYR A 477 -9.77 -7.04 20.56
C TYR A 477 -8.60 -7.81 21.17
N LEU A 478 -8.28 -7.61 22.45
CA LEU A 478 -7.16 -8.32 23.08
C LEU A 478 -7.33 -9.84 23.00
N TYR A 479 -8.55 -10.36 23.09
CA TYR A 479 -8.80 -11.81 22.98
C TYR A 479 -8.77 -12.34 21.54
N SER A 480 -9.07 -11.51 20.53
CA SER A 480 -9.20 -11.94 19.13
C SER A 480 -8.13 -11.39 18.17
N LEU A 481 -7.38 -10.37 18.59
CA LEU A 481 -6.52 -9.53 17.75
C LEU A 481 -7.20 -9.04 16.45
N ALA A 482 -8.52 -8.84 16.50
CA ALA A 482 -9.35 -8.44 15.37
C ALA A 482 -10.55 -7.55 15.80
N LEU A 483 -11.12 -6.82 14.84
CA LEU A 483 -12.36 -6.03 15.01
C LEU A 483 -13.56 -6.75 14.37
N GLY A 484 -13.85 -7.93 14.91
CA GLY A 484 -14.85 -8.86 14.36
C GLY A 484 -16.28 -8.63 14.84
N THR A 485 -16.51 -7.88 15.92
CA THR A 485 -17.83 -7.75 16.55
C THR A 485 -18.59 -6.51 16.11
N THR A 486 -19.93 -6.55 16.17
CA THR A 486 -20.78 -5.37 15.89
C THR A 486 -20.48 -4.21 16.83
N LEU A 487 -20.17 -4.51 18.10
CA LEU A 487 -19.81 -3.50 19.10
C LEU A 487 -18.55 -2.73 18.70
N GLN A 488 -17.50 -3.46 18.30
CA GLN A 488 -16.23 -2.89 17.83
C GLN A 488 -16.39 -2.02 16.58
N ARG A 489 -17.42 -2.27 15.77
CA ARG A 489 -17.70 -1.55 14.51
C ARG A 489 -18.56 -0.30 14.67
N ALA A 490 -19.10 -0.05 15.86
CA ALA A 490 -19.87 1.16 16.10
C ALA A 490 -18.96 2.40 15.94
N PRO A 491 -19.35 3.43 15.16
CA PRO A 491 -18.49 4.59 14.91
C PRO A 491 -17.96 5.27 16.18
N ALA A 492 -18.82 5.42 17.20
CA ALA A 492 -18.43 5.99 18.49
C ALA A 492 -17.36 5.14 19.20
N VAL A 493 -17.43 3.81 19.11
CA VAL A 493 -16.44 2.90 19.71
C VAL A 493 -15.13 2.97 18.94
N LEU A 494 -15.18 2.96 17.61
CA LEU A 494 -14.00 3.12 16.76
C LEU A 494 -13.24 4.40 17.08
N SER A 495 -13.93 5.53 17.26
CA SER A 495 -13.28 6.80 17.63
C SER A 495 -12.47 6.71 18.91
N HIS A 496 -13.02 6.09 19.96
CA HIS A 496 -12.31 5.91 21.22
C HIS A 496 -11.18 4.88 21.09
N LEU A 497 -11.38 3.80 20.34
CA LEU A 497 -10.32 2.81 20.08
C LEU A 497 -9.14 3.42 19.30
N LEU A 498 -9.38 4.38 18.40
CA LEU A 498 -8.28 5.09 17.71
C LEU A 498 -7.46 5.92 18.70
N ILE A 499 -8.13 6.67 19.58
CA ILE A 499 -7.46 7.44 20.63
C ILE A 499 -6.66 6.50 21.54
N ILE A 500 -7.26 5.40 22.02
CA ILE A 500 -6.60 4.43 22.88
C ILE A 500 -5.37 3.82 22.19
N SER A 501 -5.52 3.36 20.95
CA SER A 501 -4.40 2.75 20.22
C SER A 501 -3.26 3.72 19.94
N THR A 502 -3.56 4.99 19.69
CA THR A 502 -2.54 6.04 19.49
C THR A 502 -1.85 6.40 20.81
N GLU A 503 -2.61 6.65 21.88
CA GLU A 503 -2.08 7.09 23.19
C GLU A 503 -1.26 5.99 23.89
N PHE A 504 -1.63 4.72 23.69
CA PHE A 504 -0.94 3.56 24.27
C PHE A 504 -0.04 2.82 23.29
N GLU A 505 0.17 3.37 22.09
CA GLU A 505 1.05 2.83 21.06
C GLU A 505 0.78 1.34 20.80
N ILE A 506 -0.45 1.02 20.40
CA ILE A 506 -0.90 -0.34 20.04
C ILE A 506 -1.06 -0.41 18.52
N PRO A 507 0.01 -0.67 17.73
CA PRO A 507 0.01 -0.39 16.29
C PRO A 507 -0.94 -1.31 15.50
N VAL A 508 -1.10 -2.55 15.97
CA VAL A 508 -2.01 -3.52 15.35
C VAL A 508 -3.47 -3.08 15.52
N LEU A 509 -3.84 -2.57 16.70
CA LEU A 509 -5.17 -2.03 16.94
C LEU A 509 -5.40 -0.77 16.10
N GLU A 510 -4.41 0.13 16.08
CA GLU A 510 -4.50 1.38 15.30
C GLU A 510 -4.74 1.09 13.81
N ALA A 511 -3.98 0.16 13.23
CA ALA A 511 -4.14 -0.25 11.84
C ALA A 511 -5.53 -0.85 11.58
N LEU A 512 -6.05 -1.69 12.48
CA LEU A 512 -7.40 -2.26 12.37
C LEU A 512 -8.50 -1.22 12.49
N VAL A 513 -8.38 -0.26 13.42
CA VAL A 513 -9.37 0.80 13.62
C VAL A 513 -9.37 1.76 12.43
N ARG A 514 -8.19 2.16 11.94
CA ARG A 514 -8.05 2.99 10.74
C ARG A 514 -8.63 2.31 9.52
N HIS A 515 -8.36 1.02 9.33
CA HIS A 515 -9.01 0.19 8.32
C HIS A 515 -10.52 0.20 8.49
N ALA A 516 -11.07 -0.03 9.69
CA ALA A 516 -12.52 0.02 9.92
C ALA A 516 -13.14 1.39 9.64
N MET A 517 -12.46 2.48 9.97
CA MET A 517 -12.93 3.84 9.73
C MET A 517 -12.94 4.21 8.25
N HIS A 518 -11.93 3.82 7.47
CA HIS A 518 -11.84 4.07 6.02
C HIS A 518 -13.01 3.52 5.19
N LEU A 519 -13.80 2.68 5.81
CA LEU A 519 -14.49 1.57 5.21
C LEU A 519 -15.94 1.68 5.72
N ALA A 520 -16.11 2.23 6.94
CA ALA A 520 -17.33 2.87 7.46
C ALA A 520 -17.55 4.31 6.93
N LEU A 521 -16.63 4.85 6.12
CA LEU A 521 -16.63 6.25 5.72
C LEU A 521 -17.76 6.55 4.73
N ASP A 522 -18.68 7.41 5.15
CA ASP A 522 -19.82 7.90 4.36
C ASP A 522 -20.06 9.40 4.62
N GLU A 523 -21.08 9.98 3.99
CA GLU A 523 -21.43 11.40 4.13
C GLU A 523 -21.71 11.82 5.59
N VAL A 524 -22.25 10.91 6.41
CA VAL A 524 -22.69 11.19 7.78
C VAL A 524 -21.56 11.04 8.79
N THR A 525 -20.66 10.09 8.56
CA THR A 525 -19.55 9.76 9.47
C THR A 525 -18.29 10.58 9.19
N ALA A 526 -18.15 11.15 7.98
CA ALA A 526 -16.93 11.83 7.55
C ALA A 526 -16.49 12.96 8.48
N GLU A 527 -17.41 13.78 9.00
CA GLU A 527 -17.09 14.87 9.91
C GLU A 527 -16.47 14.36 11.21
N GLY A 528 -17.12 13.39 11.86
CA GLY A 528 -16.62 12.84 13.12
C GLY A 528 -15.32 12.05 12.97
N VAL A 529 -15.14 11.34 11.86
CA VAL A 529 -13.87 10.66 11.56
C VAL A 529 -12.76 11.68 11.29
N TYR A 530 -13.05 12.81 10.62
CA TYR A 530 -12.08 13.87 10.33
C TYR A 530 -11.47 14.46 11.60
N GLU A 531 -12.30 14.82 12.60
CA GLU A 531 -11.83 15.41 13.86
C GLU A 531 -10.94 14.44 14.64
N ILE A 532 -11.37 13.18 14.73
CA ILE A 532 -10.64 12.15 15.48
C ILE A 532 -9.33 11.81 14.79
N ALA A 533 -9.34 11.64 13.47
CA ALA A 533 -8.13 11.43 12.67
C ALA A 533 -7.14 12.60 12.81
N ALA A 534 -7.63 13.84 12.86
CA ALA A 534 -6.78 15.01 13.12
C ALA A 534 -6.17 14.97 14.52
N SER A 535 -6.93 14.59 15.53
CA SER A 535 -6.48 14.53 16.93
C SER A 535 -5.47 13.41 17.22
N CYS A 536 -5.49 12.34 16.43
CA CYS A 536 -4.61 11.16 16.53
C CYS A 536 -3.44 11.21 15.53
N GLY A 537 -3.33 12.25 14.70
CA GLY A 537 -2.25 12.37 13.71
C GLY A 537 -2.39 11.46 12.49
N CYS A 538 -3.55 10.83 12.26
CA CYS A 538 -3.81 9.97 11.10
C CYS A 538 -4.05 10.80 9.83
N ARG A 539 -2.96 11.29 9.23
CA ARG A 539 -2.98 12.22 8.09
C ARG A 539 -3.77 11.70 6.89
N SER A 540 -3.54 10.47 6.45
CA SER A 540 -4.16 9.92 5.23
C SER A 540 -5.68 9.79 5.36
N LEU A 541 -6.13 9.24 6.50
CA LEU A 541 -7.56 9.16 6.82
C LEU A 541 -8.20 10.56 6.89
N LYS A 542 -7.52 11.53 7.53
CA LYS A 542 -7.98 12.92 7.59
C LYS A 542 -8.15 13.54 6.20
N ILE A 543 -7.17 13.36 5.30
CA ILE A 543 -7.23 13.89 3.93
C ILE A 543 -8.43 13.28 3.19
N ARG A 544 -8.63 11.96 3.31
CA ARG A 544 -9.74 11.25 2.67
C ARG A 544 -11.10 11.78 3.14
N CYS A 545 -11.28 11.94 4.45
CA CYS A 545 -12.50 12.53 5.03
C CYS A 545 -12.72 13.95 4.51
N GLY A 546 -11.68 14.79 4.50
CA GLY A 546 -11.74 16.15 3.98
C GLY A 546 -12.18 16.21 2.50
N GLY A 547 -11.65 15.31 1.67
CA GLY A 547 -12.03 15.20 0.26
C GLY A 547 -13.51 14.84 0.07
N LEU A 548 -14.07 13.96 0.92
CA LEU A 548 -15.50 13.63 0.89
C LEU A 548 -16.36 14.82 1.35
N LEU A 549 -15.99 15.49 2.43
CA LEU A 549 -16.73 16.65 2.94
C LEU A 549 -16.82 17.78 1.91
N VAL A 550 -15.72 18.04 1.18
CA VAL A 550 -15.71 18.99 0.07
C VAL A 550 -16.64 18.54 -1.07
N ARG A 551 -16.63 17.26 -1.44
CA ARG A 551 -17.52 16.71 -2.49
C ARG A 551 -19.00 16.86 -2.14
N PHE A 552 -19.36 16.74 -0.87
CA PHE A 552 -20.74 16.89 -0.39
C PHE A 552 -21.11 18.34 -0.02
N ASN A 553 -20.26 19.33 -0.31
CA ASN A 553 -20.45 20.74 0.09
C ASN A 553 -20.69 20.92 1.60
N ILE A 554 -20.19 20.00 2.43
CA ILE A 554 -20.20 20.16 3.88
C ILE A 554 -19.04 21.09 4.22
N ILE A 555 -19.34 22.39 4.32
CA ILE A 555 -18.35 23.41 4.65
C ILE A 555 -17.88 23.19 6.09
N LEU A 556 -16.67 22.65 6.24
CA LEU A 556 -15.94 22.71 7.51
C LEU A 556 -15.50 24.16 7.75
N THR A 557 -16.29 24.93 8.48
CA THR A 557 -15.82 26.17 9.10
C THR A 557 -14.94 25.81 10.29
N TYR A 558 -13.65 25.54 10.05
CA TYR A 558 -12.68 25.47 11.14
C TYR A 558 -12.03 26.84 11.35
N ASP A 559 -12.27 27.35 12.56
CA ASP A 559 -11.91 28.66 13.07
C ASP A 559 -10.38 28.82 13.16
N SER A 560 -9.87 29.87 12.53
CA SER A 560 -8.50 30.34 12.70
C SER A 560 -8.45 31.21 13.97
N GLN A 561 -8.07 30.64 15.11
CA GLN A 561 -7.65 31.37 16.30
C GLN A 561 -6.33 30.73 16.79
N SER A 562 -5.21 31.41 17.05
CA SER A 562 -4.94 32.82 17.28
C SER A 562 -3.42 33.06 17.11
N ILE A 563 -3.04 34.03 16.28
CA ILE A 563 -1.72 34.69 16.36
C ILE A 563 -2.04 36.17 16.61
N PRO A 564 -1.69 36.74 17.77
CA PRO A 564 -1.92 38.15 18.01
C PRO A 564 -0.81 38.93 17.30
N ASN A 565 -1.10 39.48 16.12
CA ASN A 565 -0.26 40.53 15.53
C ASN A 565 -1.00 41.87 15.58
N HIS A 566 -0.43 42.76 16.39
CA HIS A 566 -0.81 44.14 16.54
C HIS A 566 -0.69 44.93 15.21
N ARG A 567 -1.73 45.73 14.96
CA ARG A 567 -1.75 47.06 14.29
C ARG A 567 -1.23 47.19 12.85
N GLY A 568 -2.10 47.70 11.98
CA GLY A 568 -1.70 48.62 10.90
C GLY A 568 -2.58 48.57 9.64
N ASN A 569 -3.49 49.54 9.51
CA ASN A 569 -4.28 49.89 8.31
C ASN A 569 -3.56 49.73 6.96
N GLN A 570 -4.26 49.23 5.93
CA GLN A 570 -4.84 50.04 4.83
C GLN A 570 -5.53 49.11 3.81
N GLY A 571 -6.62 49.61 3.20
CA GLY A 571 -7.63 48.81 2.53
C GLY A 571 -7.36 48.40 1.09
N ALA A 572 -8.12 47.40 0.65
CA ALA A 572 -8.54 47.21 -0.74
C ALA A 572 -9.87 46.44 -0.72
N GLN A 573 -10.89 47.02 -1.34
CA GLN A 573 -12.19 46.39 -1.57
C GLN A 573 -12.01 45.13 -2.43
N LEU A 574 -12.56 44.01 -1.98
CA LEU A 574 -12.80 42.84 -2.83
C LEU A 574 -14.31 42.54 -2.81
N GLU A 575 -14.89 42.58 -4.00
CA GLU A 575 -16.31 42.45 -4.31
C GLU A 575 -16.91 41.17 -3.73
N LYS A 576 -18.05 41.32 -3.05
CA LYS A 576 -18.94 40.22 -2.68
C LYS A 576 -19.58 39.65 -3.96
N LYS A 577 -19.09 38.53 -4.47
CA LYS A 577 -19.87 37.69 -5.40
C LYS A 577 -20.77 36.75 -4.59
N THR A 578 -22.04 37.13 -4.48
CA THR A 578 -23.16 36.26 -4.10
C THR A 578 -23.34 35.17 -5.15
N PHE A 579 -23.33 33.89 -4.74
CA PHE A 579 -23.79 32.77 -5.59
C PHE A 579 -25.09 32.17 -5.02
N PHE A 580 -26.00 31.84 -5.94
CA PHE A 580 -27.41 31.48 -5.76
C PHE A 580 -27.65 30.20 -4.95
N PRO A 581 -28.77 30.09 -4.20
CA PRO A 581 -29.28 28.81 -3.71
C PRO A 581 -30.09 28.12 -4.81
N LEU A 582 -29.78 26.85 -5.12
CA LEU A 582 -30.61 26.03 -6.01
C LEU A 582 -31.58 25.17 -5.19
N LYS A 583 -32.84 25.24 -5.62
CA LYS A 583 -34.03 24.58 -5.08
C LYS A 583 -33.86 23.06 -5.00
N LEU A 584 -34.17 22.49 -3.84
CA LEU A 584 -34.41 21.05 -3.65
C LEU A 584 -35.64 20.64 -4.49
N GLY A 585 -35.40 19.76 -5.46
CA GLY A 585 -36.43 19.01 -6.16
C GLY A 585 -37.02 17.93 -5.24
N THR A 586 -38.34 17.86 -5.22
CA THR A 586 -39.16 16.92 -4.45
C THR A 586 -38.80 15.46 -4.71
N GLY A 587 -38.52 14.69 -3.65
CA GLY A 587 -38.34 13.24 -3.74
C GLY A 587 -38.03 12.57 -2.41
N GLN A 588 -39.08 12.16 -1.69
CA GLN A 588 -39.11 11.30 -0.49
C GLN A 588 -38.33 11.77 0.76
N GLU A 589 -39.06 12.42 1.66
CA GLU A 589 -38.69 12.60 3.07
C GLU A 589 -38.44 11.25 3.75
N LYS A 590 -37.20 11.02 4.20
CA LYS A 590 -36.93 10.06 5.29
C LYS A 590 -37.00 10.82 6.61
N SER A 591 -37.69 10.25 7.59
CA SER A 591 -38.13 10.90 8.83
C SER A 591 -37.01 11.59 9.64
N PRO A 592 -37.23 12.81 10.19
CA PRO A 592 -36.22 13.59 10.95
C PRO A 592 -35.82 13.03 12.34
N SER A 593 -36.40 11.91 12.79
CA SER A 593 -36.25 11.45 14.18
C SER A 593 -34.93 10.73 14.49
N CYS A 594 -34.22 10.20 13.48
CA CYS A 594 -32.92 9.54 13.69
C CYS A 594 -31.74 10.53 13.75
N ILE A 595 -31.80 11.64 13.00
CA ILE A 595 -30.72 12.64 12.90
C ILE A 595 -30.58 13.44 14.21
N ALA A 596 -31.71 13.77 14.85
CA ALA A 596 -31.71 14.54 16.10
C ALA A 596 -31.25 13.74 17.35
N SER A 597 -31.38 12.41 17.32
CA SER A 597 -30.91 11.51 18.38
C SER A 597 -29.39 11.36 18.35
N TRP A 598 -28.81 11.28 17.14
CA TRP A 598 -27.39 11.05 16.92
C TRP A 598 -26.53 12.27 17.28
N ALA A 599 -26.93 13.47 16.82
CA ALA A 599 -26.25 14.73 17.17
C ALA A 599 -26.31 15.06 18.68
N LYS A 600 -27.39 14.67 19.37
CA LYS A 600 -27.53 14.86 20.83
C LYS A 600 -26.58 13.98 21.64
N ASN A 601 -26.36 12.74 21.22
CA ASN A 601 -25.41 11.84 21.89
C ASN A 601 -23.95 12.25 21.63
N TRP A 602 -23.66 12.79 20.44
CA TRP A 602 -22.33 13.26 20.09
C TRP A 602 -21.93 14.54 20.86
N SER A 603 -22.85 15.51 21.02
CA SER A 603 -22.60 16.72 21.84
C SER A 603 -22.51 16.46 23.36
N ARG A 604 -23.12 15.36 23.85
CA ARG A 604 -23.04 14.96 25.26
C ARG A 604 -21.68 14.37 25.63
N ALA A 605 -21.04 13.65 24.71
CA ALA A 605 -19.71 13.08 24.92
C ALA A 605 -18.61 14.16 25.07
N PHE A 606 -18.81 15.36 24.53
CA PHE A 606 -17.82 16.45 24.51
C PHE A 606 -18.00 17.53 25.59
N LYS A 607 -18.99 17.41 26.50
CA LYS A 607 -19.29 18.43 27.53
C LYS A 607 -18.67 18.21 28.91
N LEU A 608 -17.68 17.33 29.06
CA LEU A 608 -16.96 17.17 30.33
C LEU A 608 -15.72 18.08 30.39
N ARG A 609 -15.82 19.08 31.28
CA ARG A 609 -14.78 20.01 31.81
C ARG A 609 -14.49 21.29 31.00
N ARG A 610 -15.39 22.27 31.13
CA ARG A 610 -14.98 23.66 31.39
C ARG A 610 -15.19 23.93 32.89
N HIS A 611 -14.10 24.03 33.66
CA HIS A 611 -14.19 24.57 35.01
C HIS A 611 -14.50 26.07 34.94
N PRO A 612 -15.43 26.60 35.73
CA PRO A 612 -15.64 28.04 35.83
C PRO A 612 -14.47 28.65 36.61
N THR A 613 -13.78 29.60 35.99
CA THR A 613 -12.88 30.53 36.69
C THR A 613 -13.72 31.34 37.67
N ALA A 614 -13.49 31.12 38.97
CA ALA A 614 -14.04 31.95 40.03
C ALA A 614 -13.37 33.33 39.99
N ALA A 615 -14.21 34.37 40.04
CA ALA A 615 -13.78 35.73 40.28
C ALA A 615 -13.47 35.93 41.77
N SER A 616 -12.27 36.40 42.07
CA SER A 616 -11.94 37.33 43.17
C SER A 616 -10.58 37.93 42.89
#